data_AF-A0A2E6W569-F1
#
_entry.id   AF-A0A2E6W569-F1
#
_cell.length_a   1.000
_cell.length_b   1.000
_cell.length_c   1.000
_cell.angle_alpha   90.00
_cell.angle_beta   90.00
_cell.angle_gamma   90.00
#
_symmetry.space_group_name_H-M   'P 1'
#
loop_
_entity.id
_entity.type
_entity.pdbx_description
1 polymer ?
#
loop_
_entity_poly.entity_id
_entity_poly.type
_entity_poly.pdbx_seq_one_letter_code
_entity_poly.pdbx_strand_id
1 'polypeptide(L)'
;MIQYNPEQVYPRLCTVLELSVHGFVYPIFKNASSSLEQLAVNKHVVNRSFDKSTELVTVFWREAQTRFNSGVNTYIELNQQLDEDTLVSLIERGELVDRHFMPQYMWLCHLYKNYTGQIHILSLDDLKISVHKNASTRYYDYVAPTHWINLDNIIYKKFVNTTTNLTEINQYIKDTQKVLYKKCIAQD
;
A
#
# COMPACT_ATOMS: atom_id res chain seq x y z
N MET A 1 15.60 -9.18 8.97
CA MET A 1 14.37 -9.82 8.46
C MET A 1 13.22 -9.19 9.19
N ILE A 2 12.24 -8.60 8.52
CA ILE A 2 11.06 -8.07 9.21
C ILE A 2 10.16 -9.27 9.46
N GLN A 3 10.05 -9.70 10.72
CA GLN A 3 9.06 -10.70 11.11
C GLN A 3 7.73 -9.98 11.31
N TYR A 4 6.68 -10.44 10.64
CA TYR A 4 5.34 -9.89 10.78
C TYR A 4 4.31 -10.99 10.61
N ASN A 5 3.13 -10.82 11.21
CA ASN A 5 2.00 -11.71 10.97
C ASN A 5 1.37 -11.36 9.60
N PRO A 6 1.39 -12.27 8.60
CA PRO A 6 0.83 -11.99 7.28
C PRO A 6 -0.66 -11.59 7.33
N GLU A 7 -1.43 -12.09 8.30
CA GLU A 7 -2.85 -11.75 8.45
C GLU A 7 -3.07 -10.31 8.93
N GLN A 8 -2.13 -9.73 9.68
CA GLN A 8 -2.21 -8.32 10.10
C GLN A 8 -1.82 -7.38 8.96
N VAL A 9 -0.97 -7.86 8.05
CA VAL A 9 -0.38 -7.08 6.97
C VAL A 9 -1.23 -7.15 5.70
N TYR A 10 -1.55 -8.34 5.21
CA TYR A 10 -2.26 -8.51 3.96
C TYR A 10 -3.73 -8.85 4.17
N PRO A 11 -4.64 -8.39 3.29
CA PRO A 11 -5.97 -8.97 3.23
C PRO A 11 -5.86 -10.43 2.80
N ARG A 12 -6.76 -11.30 3.30
CA ARG A 12 -6.77 -12.73 2.92
C ARG A 12 -7.01 -12.96 1.43
N LEU A 13 -7.73 -12.05 0.77
CA LEU A 13 -8.01 -12.11 -0.65
C LEU A 13 -7.35 -10.94 -1.36
N CYS A 14 -6.74 -11.21 -2.51
CA CYS A 14 -6.32 -10.19 -3.45
C CYS A 14 -7.53 -9.76 -4.28
N THR A 15 -8.07 -8.60 -3.95
CA THR A 15 -9.29 -8.06 -4.57
C THR A 15 -8.98 -6.78 -5.30
N VAL A 16 -9.49 -6.67 -6.52
CA VAL A 16 -9.50 -5.46 -7.35
C VAL A 16 -10.93 -4.92 -7.37
N LEU A 17 -11.08 -3.61 -7.27
CA LEU A 17 -12.35 -2.92 -7.28
C LEU A 17 -12.66 -2.45 -8.69
N GLU A 18 -13.90 -2.62 -9.13
CA GLU A 18 -14.40 -2.01 -10.36
C GLU A 18 -15.07 -0.69 -10.02
N LEU A 19 -14.56 0.41 -10.56
CA LEU A 19 -15.11 1.75 -10.46
C LEU A 19 -15.68 2.14 -11.83
N SER A 20 -16.85 2.77 -11.84
CA SER A 20 -17.52 3.18 -13.07
C SER A 20 -16.69 4.13 -13.97
N VAL A 21 -15.81 4.94 -13.38
CA VAL A 21 -15.00 5.95 -14.10
C VAL A 21 -13.53 5.57 -14.20
N HIS A 22 -13.00 4.80 -13.24
CA HIS A 22 -11.56 4.49 -13.15
C HIS A 22 -11.22 3.06 -13.56
N GLY A 23 -12.21 2.29 -14.02
CA GLY A 23 -12.02 0.87 -14.35
C GLY A 23 -11.60 0.09 -13.13
N PHE A 24 -10.54 -0.70 -13.26
CA PHE A 24 -10.07 -1.60 -12.22
C PHE A 24 -9.02 -0.97 -11.32
N VAL A 25 -9.25 -0.94 -10.00
CA VAL A 25 -8.37 -0.33 -9.00
C VAL A 25 -7.96 -1.35 -7.94
N TYR A 26 -6.66 -1.46 -7.67
CA TYR A 26 -6.17 -2.21 -6.52
C TYR A 26 -6.08 -1.29 -5.28
N PRO A 27 -6.87 -1.54 -4.22
CA PRO A 27 -7.00 -0.59 -3.11
C PRO A 27 -5.87 -0.77 -2.09
N ILE A 28 -4.77 -0.03 -2.27
CA ILE A 28 -3.72 0.06 -1.25
C ILE A 28 -4.30 0.74 0.00
N PHE A 29 -4.13 0.09 1.15
CA PHE A 29 -4.67 0.60 2.40
C PHE A 29 -4.05 1.97 2.76
N LYS A 30 -4.87 2.87 3.33
CA LYS A 30 -4.55 4.30 3.56
C LYS A 30 -4.34 5.16 2.30
N ASN A 31 -4.58 4.62 1.10
CA ASN A 31 -4.63 5.37 -0.15
C ASN A 31 -6.07 5.51 -0.64
N ALA A 32 -6.92 6.11 0.21
CA ALA A 32 -8.37 6.22 0.02
C ALA A 32 -9.10 4.87 -0.16
N SER A 33 -8.50 3.74 0.23
CA SER A 33 -9.07 2.40 0.05
C SER A 33 -10.53 2.27 0.52
N SER A 34 -10.87 2.79 1.70
CA SER A 34 -12.25 2.73 2.22
C SER A 34 -13.25 3.53 1.38
N SER A 35 -12.82 4.66 0.80
CA SER A 35 -13.66 5.44 -0.11
C SER A 35 -13.82 4.75 -1.46
N LEU A 36 -12.71 4.22 -2.02
CA LEU A 36 -12.72 3.45 -3.26
C LEU A 36 -13.65 2.23 -3.13
N GLU A 37 -13.59 1.52 -2.01
CA GLU A 37 -14.47 0.38 -1.73
C GLU A 37 -15.96 0.75 -1.67
N GLN A 38 -16.29 1.94 -1.19
CA GLN A 38 -17.67 2.43 -1.16
C GLN A 38 -18.19 2.83 -2.54
N LEU A 39 -17.30 3.34 -3.39
CA LEU A 39 -17.62 3.76 -4.76
C LEU A 39 -17.62 2.58 -5.76
N ALA A 40 -17.13 1.42 -5.34
CA ALA A 40 -17.03 0.26 -6.20
C ALA A 40 -18.40 -0.27 -6.62
N VAL A 41 -18.57 -0.46 -7.93
CA VAL A 41 -19.75 -1.14 -8.49
C VAL A 41 -19.62 -2.66 -8.39
N ASN A 42 -18.38 -3.16 -8.32
CA ASN A 42 -18.10 -4.58 -8.14
C ASN A 42 -16.74 -4.82 -7.46
N LYS A 43 -16.54 -6.03 -6.93
CA LYS A 43 -15.28 -6.49 -6.32
C LYS A 43 -14.87 -7.82 -6.95
N HIS A 44 -13.66 -7.86 -7.52
CA HIS A 44 -13.14 -9.02 -8.24
C HIS A 44 -12.01 -9.67 -7.47
N VAL A 45 -12.12 -10.96 -7.19
CA VAL A 45 -11.01 -11.72 -6.62
C VAL A 45 -10.07 -12.10 -7.76
N VAL A 46 -8.83 -11.61 -7.70
CA VAL A 46 -7.87 -11.63 -8.82
C VAL A 46 -7.66 -13.04 -9.39
N ASN A 47 -7.65 -14.09 -8.56
CA ASN A 47 -7.46 -15.48 -9.01
C ASN A 47 -8.75 -16.21 -9.40
N ARG A 48 -9.91 -15.56 -9.38
CA ARG A 48 -11.20 -16.23 -9.61
C ARG A 48 -12.04 -15.58 -10.70
N SER A 49 -12.14 -14.25 -10.71
CA SER A 49 -13.11 -13.53 -11.54
C SER A 49 -12.51 -12.36 -12.31
N PHE A 50 -11.20 -12.34 -12.50
CA PHE A 50 -10.46 -11.23 -13.10
C PHE A 50 -9.56 -11.75 -14.23
N ASP A 51 -9.72 -11.23 -15.45
CA ASP A 51 -8.81 -11.58 -16.55
C ASP A 51 -7.51 -10.78 -16.41
N LYS A 52 -6.52 -11.44 -15.80
CA LYS A 52 -5.22 -10.85 -15.49
C LYS A 52 -4.41 -10.48 -16.72
N SER A 53 -4.75 -11.02 -17.90
CA SER A 53 -3.93 -10.90 -19.11
C SER A 53 -4.24 -9.65 -19.93
N THR A 54 -5.46 -9.11 -19.79
CA THR A 54 -5.96 -8.00 -20.61
C THR A 54 -6.30 -6.76 -19.79
N GLU A 55 -6.64 -6.93 -18.50
CA GLU A 55 -7.12 -5.83 -17.68
C GLU A 55 -5.99 -5.00 -17.08
N LEU A 56 -5.99 -3.69 -17.33
CA LEU A 56 -5.08 -2.72 -16.71
C LEU A 56 -5.57 -2.39 -15.29
N VAL A 57 -4.71 -2.58 -14.30
CA VAL A 57 -5.04 -2.28 -12.89
C VAL A 57 -4.44 -0.93 -12.48
N THR A 58 -5.28 0.00 -12.06
CA THR A 58 -4.84 1.28 -11.48
C THR A 58 -4.49 1.11 -10.01
N VAL A 59 -3.42 1.77 -9.57
CA VAL A 59 -3.00 1.82 -8.18
C VAL A 59 -2.70 3.27 -7.81
N PHE A 60 -3.37 3.78 -6.79
CA PHE A 60 -3.09 5.12 -6.28
C PHE A 60 -1.95 5.07 -5.28
N TRP A 61 -0.97 5.95 -5.43
CA TRP A 61 0.21 6.05 -4.59
C TRP A 61 0.21 7.37 -3.83
N ARG A 62 0.41 7.29 -2.51
CA ARG A 62 0.43 8.46 -1.63
C ARG A 62 1.86 8.78 -1.24
N GLU A 63 2.16 10.06 -0.97
CA GLU A 63 3.43 10.46 -0.37
C GLU A 63 3.69 9.64 0.90
N ALA A 64 4.88 9.09 1.02
CA ALA A 64 5.19 8.00 1.93
C ALA A 64 5.10 8.41 3.40
N GLN A 65 5.66 9.55 3.78
CA GLN A 65 5.66 10.01 5.17
C GLN A 65 4.24 10.40 5.62
N THR A 66 3.50 11.09 4.76
CA THR A 66 2.12 11.48 4.98
C THR A 66 1.22 10.26 5.14
N ARG A 67 1.41 9.22 4.31
CA ARG A 67 0.68 7.96 4.45
C ARG A 67 1.03 7.26 5.76
N PHE A 68 2.32 7.19 6.11
CA PHE A 68 2.79 6.57 7.35
C PHE A 68 2.14 7.24 8.56
N ASN A 69 2.24 8.57 8.68
CA ASN A 69 1.65 9.32 9.79
C ASN A 69 0.14 9.08 9.88
N SER A 70 -0.57 9.15 8.75
CA SER A 70 -2.01 8.86 8.69
C SER A 70 -2.34 7.43 9.13
N GLY A 71 -1.47 6.46 8.83
CA GLY A 71 -1.61 5.07 9.24
C GLY A 71 -1.45 4.89 10.75
N VAL A 72 -0.38 5.44 11.32
CA VAL A 72 -0.07 5.36 12.76
C VAL A 72 -1.16 6.02 13.58
N ASN A 73 -1.61 7.22 13.20
CA ASN A 73 -2.72 7.91 13.89
C ASN A 73 -3.97 7.03 13.96
N THR A 74 -4.39 6.43 12.83
CA THR A 74 -5.55 5.52 12.81
C THR A 74 -5.30 4.26 13.63
N TYR A 75 -4.11 3.69 13.60
CA TYR A 75 -3.80 2.50 14.39
C TYR A 75 -3.92 2.78 15.89
N ILE A 76 -3.39 3.91 16.37
CA ILE A 76 -3.50 4.33 17.78
C ILE A 76 -4.98 4.59 18.14
N GLU A 77 -5.73 5.28 17.28
CA GLU A 77 -7.17 5.51 17.50
C GLU A 77 -7.97 4.21 17.65
N LEU A 78 -7.58 3.14 16.93
CA LEU A 78 -8.23 1.83 17.00
C LEU A 78 -7.76 0.97 18.19
N ASN A 79 -6.72 1.39 18.90
CA ASN A 79 -6.08 0.63 19.98
C ASN A 79 -5.91 1.47 21.27
N GLN A 80 -6.87 2.35 21.57
CA GLN A 80 -6.84 3.26 22.73
C GLN A 80 -6.74 2.56 24.10
N GLN A 81 -7.02 1.26 24.16
CA GLN A 81 -6.87 0.43 25.36
C GLN A 81 -5.41 0.03 25.65
N LEU A 82 -4.49 0.26 24.72
CA LEU A 82 -3.07 -0.06 24.86
C LEU A 82 -2.27 1.21 25.20
N ASP A 83 -1.08 1.02 25.76
CA ASP A 83 -0.15 2.13 26.05
C ASP A 83 0.38 2.75 24.76
N GLU A 84 0.04 4.02 24.52
CA GLU A 84 0.35 4.73 23.27
C GLU A 84 1.85 4.88 23.06
N ASP A 85 2.60 5.27 24.10
CA ASP A 85 4.05 5.50 24.02
C ASP A 85 4.80 4.21 23.64
N THR A 86 4.36 3.08 24.22
CA THR A 86 4.88 1.75 23.86
C THR A 86 4.58 1.44 22.40
N LEU A 87 3.34 1.65 21.92
CA LEU A 87 2.99 1.41 20.53
C LEU A 87 3.83 2.26 19.57
N VAL A 88 3.94 3.57 19.83
CA VAL A 88 4.75 4.49 19.02
C VAL A 88 6.20 4.02 18.98
N SER A 89 6.80 3.73 20.14
CA SER A 89 8.18 3.25 20.22
C SER A 89 8.42 1.95 19.44
N LEU A 90 7.47 1.01 19.45
CA LEU A 90 7.56 -0.22 18.66
C LEU A 90 7.45 0.04 17.15
N ILE A 91 6.56 0.95 16.76
CA ILE A 91 6.33 1.32 15.35
C ILE A 91 7.56 2.02 14.76
N GLU A 92 8.10 3.02 15.47
CA GLU A 92 9.25 3.81 14.98
C GLU A 92 10.53 2.97 14.87
N ARG A 93 10.68 1.96 15.75
CA ARG A 93 11.77 0.97 15.67
C ARG A 93 11.54 -0.11 14.61
N GLY A 94 10.36 -0.16 14.00
CA GLY A 94 9.97 -1.19 13.02
C GLY A 94 9.76 -2.57 13.64
N GLU A 95 9.51 -2.62 14.95
CA GLU A 95 9.24 -3.85 15.73
C GLU A 95 7.75 -4.21 15.69
N LEU A 96 6.87 -3.23 15.46
CA LEU A 96 5.46 -3.44 15.16
C LEU A 96 5.20 -3.13 13.68
N VAL A 97 4.61 -4.08 12.97
CA VAL A 97 4.30 -3.98 11.53
C VAL A 97 2.81 -4.20 11.35
N ASP A 98 2.13 -3.23 10.74
CA ASP A 98 0.70 -3.32 10.47
C ASP A 98 0.37 -2.72 9.09
N ARG A 99 -0.72 -3.19 8.50
CA ARG A 99 -1.24 -2.74 7.20
C ARG A 99 -1.44 -1.23 7.08
N HIS A 100 -1.72 -0.55 8.20
CA HIS A 100 -1.96 0.88 8.26
C HIS A 100 -0.72 1.69 7.84
N PHE A 101 0.48 1.25 8.23
CA PHE A 101 1.69 2.07 8.11
C PHE A 101 2.90 1.34 7.50
N MET A 102 2.80 0.04 7.19
CA MET A 102 3.83 -0.66 6.40
C MET A 102 4.03 0.00 5.01
N PRO A 103 5.16 -0.21 4.32
CA PRO A 103 5.37 0.34 2.97
C PRO A 103 4.26 -0.03 1.99
N GLN A 104 3.90 0.90 1.11
CA GLN A 104 2.96 0.67 0.01
C GLN A 104 3.47 -0.42 -0.93
N TYR A 105 4.79 -0.51 -1.11
CA TYR A 105 5.41 -1.58 -1.88
C TYR A 105 5.00 -2.98 -1.45
N MET A 106 4.77 -3.22 -0.15
CA MET A 106 4.35 -4.53 0.33
C MET A 106 2.98 -4.93 -0.25
N TRP A 107 2.08 -3.97 -0.47
CA TRP A 107 0.82 -4.20 -1.17
C TRP A 107 1.02 -4.62 -2.62
N LEU A 108 2.02 -4.03 -3.30
CA LEU A 108 2.38 -4.45 -4.65
C LEU A 108 2.93 -5.88 -4.67
N CYS A 109 3.72 -6.30 -3.68
CA CYS A 109 4.13 -7.70 -3.55
C CYS A 109 2.94 -8.65 -3.41
N HIS A 110 1.92 -8.25 -2.65
CA HIS A 110 0.70 -9.04 -2.50
C HIS A 110 -0.09 -9.13 -3.82
N LEU A 111 -0.18 -8.03 -4.57
CA LEU A 111 -0.75 -8.04 -5.92
C LEU A 111 0.06 -8.95 -6.85
N TYR A 112 1.39 -8.87 -6.82
CA TYR A 112 2.29 -9.61 -7.72
C TYR A 112 2.11 -11.13 -7.67
N LYS A 113 1.87 -11.66 -6.46
CA LYS A 113 1.58 -13.09 -6.26
C LYS A 113 0.37 -13.57 -7.06
N ASN A 114 -0.53 -12.66 -7.43
CA ASN A 114 -1.81 -12.97 -8.04
C ASN A 114 -1.96 -12.34 -9.42
N TYR A 115 -1.22 -11.29 -9.75
CA TYR A 115 -1.36 -10.51 -10.98
C TYR A 115 0.01 -10.03 -11.49
N THR A 116 0.31 -10.34 -12.75
CA THR A 116 1.57 -9.98 -13.41
C THR A 116 1.36 -9.08 -14.63
N GLY A 117 0.13 -8.61 -14.86
CA GLY A 117 -0.20 -7.69 -15.94
C GLY A 117 0.32 -6.27 -15.69
N GLN A 118 -0.11 -5.35 -16.55
CA GLN A 118 0.28 -3.95 -16.44
C GLN A 118 -0.48 -3.24 -15.32
N ILE A 119 0.21 -2.36 -14.60
CA ILE A 119 -0.39 -1.47 -13.64
C ILE A 119 -0.18 -0.02 -14.07
N HIS A 120 -1.18 0.80 -13.84
CA HIS A 120 -1.07 2.25 -13.95
C HIS A 120 -0.94 2.84 -12.55
N ILE A 121 0.17 3.49 -12.26
CA ILE A 121 0.39 4.10 -10.94
C ILE A 121 0.08 5.59 -11.05
N LEU A 122 -0.89 6.05 -10.27
CA LEU A 122 -1.30 7.46 -10.21
C LEU A 122 -0.99 8.06 -8.84
N SER A 123 -0.75 9.37 -8.78
CA SER A 123 -0.69 10.05 -7.48
C SER A 123 -2.07 10.00 -6.82
N LEU A 124 -2.12 9.80 -5.51
CA LEU A 124 -3.37 9.92 -4.76
C LEU A 124 -3.94 11.35 -4.85
N ASP A 125 -3.09 12.36 -5.04
CA ASP A 125 -3.53 13.75 -5.20
C ASP A 125 -4.35 13.96 -6.49
N ASP A 126 -4.19 13.07 -7.48
CA ASP A 126 -4.96 13.07 -8.72
C ASP A 126 -6.31 12.36 -8.57
N LEU A 127 -6.56 11.69 -7.44
CA LEU A 127 -7.81 10.99 -7.18
C LEU A 127 -8.94 11.98 -6.85
N LYS A 128 -9.81 12.21 -7.82
CA LYS A 128 -11.00 13.06 -7.67
C LYS A 128 -12.21 12.22 -7.28
N ILE A 129 -12.45 12.07 -5.98
CA ILE A 129 -13.63 11.38 -5.45
C ILE A 129 -14.42 12.28 -4.51
N SER A 130 -15.74 12.15 -4.52
CA SER A 130 -16.66 12.93 -3.67
C SER A 130 -16.79 12.39 -2.25
N VAL A 131 -16.23 11.22 -1.97
CA VAL A 131 -16.38 10.51 -0.68
C VAL A 131 -15.04 10.48 0.04
N HIS A 132 -14.98 11.06 1.24
CA HIS A 132 -13.82 11.02 2.12
C HIS A 132 -14.18 10.28 3.42
N LYS A 133 -14.02 8.95 3.41
CA LYS A 133 -14.35 8.10 4.57
C LYS A 133 -13.13 7.85 5.45
N ASN A 134 -13.35 7.75 6.75
CA ASN A 134 -12.32 7.45 7.76
C ASN A 134 -11.14 8.44 7.73
N ALA A 135 -11.43 9.72 7.48
CA ALA A 135 -10.47 10.77 7.77
C ALA A 135 -10.17 10.74 9.28
N SER A 136 -8.90 10.61 9.64
CA SER A 136 -8.50 10.60 11.05
C SER A 136 -8.82 11.98 11.65
N THR A 137 -9.28 12.00 12.88
CA THR A 137 -9.43 13.27 13.63
C THR A 137 -8.14 13.62 14.37
N ARG A 138 -7.17 12.69 14.37
CA ARG A 138 -5.86 12.79 14.98
C ARG A 138 -4.77 13.07 13.94
N TYR A 139 -3.91 14.05 14.22
CA TYR A 139 -2.88 14.52 13.30
C TYR A 139 -1.55 14.73 14.04
N TYR A 140 -0.84 13.63 14.31
CA TYR A 140 0.55 13.67 14.78
C TYR A 140 1.51 13.14 13.72
N ASP A 141 2.74 13.64 13.79
CA ASP A 141 3.86 13.18 12.99
C ASP A 141 4.68 12.16 13.77
N TYR A 142 5.19 11.15 13.07
CA TYR A 142 5.94 10.05 13.65
C TYR A 142 7.22 9.76 12.86
N VAL A 143 8.21 9.16 13.51
CA VAL A 143 9.47 8.80 12.86
C VAL A 143 9.32 7.45 12.18
N ALA A 144 9.15 7.46 10.87
CA ALA A 144 9.08 6.23 10.10
C ALA A 144 10.47 5.55 10.00
N PRO A 145 10.54 4.21 10.00
CA PRO A 145 11.77 3.51 9.65
C PRO A 145 12.27 3.96 8.28
N THR A 146 13.48 4.55 8.23
CA THR A 146 14.00 5.23 7.01
C THR A 146 13.94 4.36 5.76
N HIS A 147 14.19 3.07 5.92
CA HIS A 147 14.19 2.10 4.82
C HIS A 147 12.79 1.87 4.21
N TRP A 148 11.71 2.05 4.98
CA TRP A 148 10.33 1.97 4.49
C TRP A 148 9.97 3.16 3.61
N ILE A 149 10.27 4.36 4.11
CA ILE A 149 10.03 5.61 3.39
C ILE A 149 10.85 5.68 2.11
N ASN A 150 12.13 5.29 2.17
CA ASN A 150 12.99 5.28 0.99
C ASN A 150 12.48 4.34 -0.11
N LEU A 151 11.94 3.18 0.26
CA LEU A 151 11.39 2.21 -0.69
C LEU A 151 10.19 2.80 -1.45
N ASP A 152 9.22 3.37 -0.72
CA ASP A 152 8.05 3.99 -1.34
C ASP A 152 8.41 5.23 -2.16
N ASN A 153 9.37 6.04 -1.69
CA ASN A 153 9.82 7.24 -2.40
C ASN A 153 10.54 6.92 -3.71
N ILE A 154 11.29 5.82 -3.78
CA ILE A 154 11.94 5.37 -5.00
C ILE A 154 10.91 4.98 -6.05
N ILE A 155 9.86 4.27 -5.63
CA ILE A 155 8.75 3.90 -6.52
C ILE A 155 8.00 5.14 -6.96
N TYR A 156 7.67 6.04 -6.03
CA TYR A 156 6.96 7.28 -6.31
C TYR A 156 7.68 8.09 -7.40
N LYS A 157 8.96 8.38 -7.19
CA LYS A 157 9.76 9.21 -8.11
C LYS A 157 9.92 8.60 -9.50
N LYS A 158 9.94 7.26 -9.60
CA LYS A 158 10.23 6.58 -10.86
C LYS A 158 8.98 6.22 -11.65
N PHE A 159 7.91 5.80 -10.98
CA PHE A 159 6.79 5.12 -11.62
C PHE A 159 5.44 5.82 -11.48
N VAL A 160 5.28 6.81 -10.61
CA VAL A 160 4.01 7.56 -10.54
C VAL A 160 3.78 8.29 -11.86
N ASN A 161 2.54 8.27 -12.32
CA ASN A 161 2.04 8.76 -13.60
C ASN A 161 2.61 7.98 -14.80
N THR A 162 2.94 6.71 -14.59
CA THR A 162 3.40 5.80 -15.65
C THR A 162 2.61 4.49 -15.63
N THR A 163 2.65 3.77 -16.76
CA THR A 163 2.22 2.38 -16.84
C THR A 163 3.44 1.48 -16.88
N THR A 164 3.45 0.46 -16.05
CA THR A 164 4.58 -0.48 -15.88
C THR A 164 4.03 -1.85 -15.47
N ASN A 165 4.89 -2.80 -15.13
CA ASN A 165 4.51 -4.04 -14.47
C ASN A 165 5.34 -4.27 -13.21
N LEU A 166 4.88 -5.18 -12.36
CA LEU A 166 5.52 -5.45 -11.08
C LEU A 166 6.90 -6.08 -11.22
N THR A 167 7.17 -6.80 -12.32
CA THR A 167 8.51 -7.33 -12.62
C THR A 167 9.52 -6.21 -12.84
N GLU A 168 9.15 -5.16 -13.59
CA GLU A 168 9.99 -3.97 -13.83
C GLU A 168 10.27 -3.19 -12.56
N ILE A 169 9.26 -2.98 -11.71
CA ILE A 169 9.42 -2.33 -10.40
C ILE A 169 10.39 -3.13 -9.53
N ASN A 170 10.19 -4.45 -9.45
CA ASN A 170 11.05 -5.33 -8.66
C ASN A 170 12.49 -5.31 -9.16
N GLN A 171 12.70 -5.34 -10.48
CA GLN A 171 14.02 -5.27 -11.09
C GLN A 171 14.70 -3.92 -10.81
N TYR A 172 13.97 -2.81 -10.95
CA TYR A 172 14.49 -1.48 -10.64
C TYR A 172 14.92 -1.35 -9.17
N ILE A 173 14.12 -1.86 -8.23
CA ILE A 173 14.48 -1.86 -6.79
C ILE A 173 15.71 -2.74 -6.55
N LYS A 174 15.80 -3.90 -7.20
CA LYS A 174 16.95 -4.81 -7.10
C LYS A 174 18.26 -4.14 -7.53
N ASP A 175 18.20 -3.39 -8.62
CA ASP A 175 19.37 -2.74 -9.22
C ASP A 175 19.78 -1.48 -8.46
N THR A 176 18.81 -0.68 -8.01
CA THR A 176 19.08 0.59 -7.32
C THR A 176 19.31 0.44 -5.82
N GLN A 177 18.71 -0.57 -5.18
CA GLN A 177 18.69 -0.74 -3.73
C GLN A 177 18.76 -2.22 -3.34
N LYS A 178 19.84 -2.90 -3.74
CA LYS A 178 20.08 -4.33 -3.47
C LYS A 178 19.89 -4.74 -2.00
N VAL A 179 20.22 -3.85 -1.05
CA VAL A 179 20.01 -4.09 0.40
C VAL A 179 18.53 -4.05 0.78
N LEU A 180 17.75 -3.09 0.26
CA LEU A 180 16.30 -3.03 0.48
C LEU A 180 15.61 -4.23 -0.18
N TYR A 181 16.00 -4.56 -1.41
CA TYR A 181 15.47 -5.72 -2.13
C TYR A 181 15.67 -7.01 -1.33
N LYS A 182 16.86 -7.24 -0.78
CA LYS A 182 17.12 -8.41 0.06
C LYS A 182 16.33 -8.43 1.37
N LYS A 183 16.01 -7.26 1.94
CA LYS A 183 15.25 -7.17 3.19
C LYS A 183 13.74 -7.35 2.98
N CYS A 184 13.22 -6.90 1.83
CA CYS A 184 11.77 -6.80 1.57
C CYS A 184 11.23 -7.80 0.53
N ILE A 185 12.07 -8.35 -0.36
CA ILE A 185 11.63 -9.08 -1.57
C ILE A 185 12.26 -10.47 -1.66
N ALA A 186 13.55 -10.61 -1.35
CA ALA A 186 14.22 -11.91 -1.33
C ALA A 186 13.84 -12.69 -0.06
N GLN A 187 12.59 -13.11 0.00
CA GLN A 187 12.11 -14.15 0.90
C GLN A 187 11.46 -15.20 0.01
N ASP A 188 12.32 -16.04 -0.59
CA ASP A 188 11.92 -17.34 -1.11
C ASP A 188 11.56 -18.26 0.07
#